data_AF-A0A3M4SP92-F1
#
_entry.id   AF-A0A3M4SP92-F1
#
_cell.length_a   1.000
_cell.length_b   1.000
_cell.length_c   1.000
_cell.angle_alpha   90.00
_cell.angle_beta   90.00
_cell.angle_gamma   90.00
#
_symmetry.space_group_name_H-M   'P 1'
#
loop_
_entity.id
_entity.type
_entity.pdbx_description
1 polymer ?
#
loop_
_entity_poly.entity_id
_entity_poly.type
_entity_poly.pdbx_seq_one_letter_code
_entity_poly.pdbx_strand_id
1 'polypeptide(L)'
;MSTVSKESAEALNEEAPMAFGTPTKYQPISKDILAKLLTPFLYASIGQLYFGPAGLSEDGVPWVVLITRDIKRPAIYRESGRFGLLGWRWNTSPSCFFSLTAMGLRESRPHVRWMGSSEDPVVQAIRDVGRVRVCMAHPTGSHSGWFEAVFSMRGPSGHQVPSNAPLLRQWTFPPSGIPHSAVGQRFDPGERGDRDMDNEIPLWPHSLSDGWLTLQGTGGPWRGDLEEADEKIADWASYFHHKRARAAGLLLAIKERSLYGESPWLMNAEGRWVLPGSEEENVEAFLQQHQSIRKWLLAVVGPTPDASLAHEAAFQLLNDPKGIFAFVANFMGLMRTLNDFLLAEALQQSLEAALIDSRITDLGRKRPWLKNIGNSELELCTINLDSGCPRDDLDTLWRSGLQFGDLLDAGEWFGPTDLPAPLSVVNEALESVRIEGSIEDAFCRAQQLLYEAQESRQWSVPWGARVQIQFGSFVAMRIFEKDGEFSCHFLDEQERYFHVAIGLGQGNPTISNVDLVRKSANDEVEWNEDAEVSLQLIASAIVRDFLVVEQREKVFNTKPYRARVGKRKIQTIIYLPREALQ
;
A
#
# COMPACT_ATOMS: atom_id res chain seq x y z
N MET A 1 3.18 -18.24 -37.66
CA MET A 1 1.88 -18.00 -38.34
C MET A 1 1.03 -19.24 -38.15
N SER A 2 0.22 -19.26 -37.09
CA SER A 2 -0.68 -20.38 -36.77
C SER A 2 -2.03 -20.10 -37.40
N THR A 3 -2.39 -20.90 -38.40
CA THR A 3 -3.71 -20.89 -39.04
C THR A 3 -4.71 -21.50 -38.08
N VAL A 4 -5.39 -20.65 -37.31
CA VAL A 4 -6.66 -20.99 -36.68
C VAL A 4 -7.61 -21.38 -37.81
N SER A 5 -8.12 -22.61 -37.80
CA SER A 5 -9.01 -23.11 -38.84
C SER A 5 -10.30 -22.30 -38.86
N LYS A 6 -10.82 -22.03 -40.06
CA LYS A 6 -12.11 -21.35 -40.29
C LYS A 6 -13.26 -21.98 -39.50
N GLU A 7 -13.19 -23.27 -39.19
CA GLU A 7 -14.19 -24.00 -38.40
C GLU A 7 -14.20 -23.59 -36.91
N SER A 8 -13.06 -23.19 -36.33
CA SER A 8 -13.02 -22.64 -34.96
C SER A 8 -13.56 -21.22 -34.87
N ALA A 9 -13.58 -20.48 -35.99
CA ALA A 9 -14.16 -19.14 -36.07
C ALA A 9 -15.69 -19.16 -36.26
N GLU A 10 -16.25 -20.22 -36.86
CA GLU A 10 -17.70 -20.38 -37.04
C GLU A 10 -18.40 -20.96 -35.79
N ALA A 11 -17.71 -21.72 -34.94
CA ALA A 11 -18.27 -22.21 -33.67
C ALA A 11 -18.39 -21.12 -32.58
N LEU A 12 -17.74 -19.97 -32.74
CA LEU A 12 -17.81 -18.81 -31.85
C LEU A 12 -18.89 -17.79 -32.24
N ASN A 13 -19.69 -18.12 -33.27
CA ASN A 13 -20.83 -17.32 -33.74
C ASN A 13 -22.15 -17.66 -33.02
N GLU A 14 -22.10 -18.31 -31.85
CA GLU A 14 -23.27 -18.34 -30.97
C GLU A 14 -23.55 -16.92 -30.44
N GLU A 15 -24.65 -16.36 -30.91
CA GLU A 15 -25.17 -15.02 -30.61
C GLU A 15 -24.97 -14.67 -29.12
N ALA A 16 -24.04 -13.76 -28.86
CA ALA A 16 -23.81 -13.33 -27.50
C ALA A 16 -24.98 -12.45 -26.99
N PRO A 17 -25.36 -12.59 -25.71
CA PRO A 17 -26.54 -11.94 -25.16
C PRO A 17 -26.39 -10.41 -25.12
N MET A 18 -27.26 -9.70 -25.84
CA MET A 18 -27.40 -8.25 -25.75
C MET A 18 -28.33 -7.88 -24.57
N ALA A 19 -28.03 -6.79 -23.85
CA ALA A 19 -28.94 -6.23 -22.86
C ALA A 19 -29.72 -5.04 -23.47
N PHE A 20 -31.05 -5.05 -23.33
CA PHE A 20 -31.88 -3.92 -23.72
C PHE A 20 -32.29 -3.14 -22.48
N GLY A 21 -31.95 -1.86 -22.42
CA GLY A 21 -32.58 -0.92 -21.50
C GLY A 21 -33.60 -0.09 -22.27
N THR A 22 -34.87 -0.13 -21.87
CA THR A 22 -35.93 0.68 -22.48
C THR A 22 -35.87 2.08 -21.85
N PRO A 23 -35.45 3.14 -22.57
CA PRO A 23 -35.39 4.47 -21.99
C PRO A 23 -36.80 5.02 -21.80
N THR A 24 -37.11 5.53 -20.61
CA THR A 24 -38.40 6.21 -20.33
C THR A 24 -38.36 7.70 -20.67
N LYS A 25 -37.18 8.27 -20.99
CA LYS A 25 -36.98 9.71 -21.29
C LYS A 25 -36.08 10.05 -22.49
N TYR A 26 -35.28 9.13 -23.02
CA TYR A 26 -34.33 9.39 -24.11
C TYR A 26 -34.75 8.75 -25.43
N GLN A 27 -34.41 9.38 -26.56
CA GLN A 27 -34.70 8.81 -27.88
C GLN A 27 -33.88 7.53 -28.11
N PRO A 28 -34.50 6.46 -28.64
CA PRO A 28 -33.77 5.23 -28.98
C PRO A 28 -32.77 5.48 -30.10
N ILE A 29 -31.57 4.91 -29.98
CA ILE A 29 -30.54 4.93 -31.02
C ILE A 29 -30.94 4.03 -32.19
N SER A 30 -30.63 4.44 -33.43
CA SER A 30 -30.90 3.60 -34.60
C SER A 30 -29.92 2.42 -34.68
N LYS A 31 -30.37 1.30 -35.28
CA LYS A 31 -29.54 0.10 -35.45
C LYS A 31 -28.22 0.38 -36.18
N ASP A 32 -28.23 1.27 -37.18
CA ASP A 32 -27.04 1.61 -37.97
C ASP A 32 -26.03 2.44 -37.17
N ILE A 33 -26.52 3.39 -36.35
CA ILE A 33 -25.65 4.18 -35.47
C ILE A 33 -25.08 3.28 -34.38
N LEU A 34 -25.90 2.41 -33.79
CA LEU A 34 -25.43 1.41 -32.83
C LEU A 34 -24.38 0.49 -33.45
N ALA A 35 -24.61 -0.09 -34.63
CA ALA A 35 -23.64 -0.95 -35.30
C ALA A 35 -22.29 -0.24 -35.54
N LYS A 36 -22.33 1.04 -35.95
CA LYS A 36 -21.12 1.86 -36.13
C LYS A 36 -20.36 2.11 -34.83
N LEU A 37 -21.06 2.38 -33.72
CA LEU A 37 -20.46 2.51 -32.40
C LEU A 37 -19.77 1.23 -31.93
N LEU A 38 -20.37 0.08 -32.25
CA LEU A 38 -19.90 -1.22 -31.78
C LEU A 38 -18.77 -1.81 -32.63
N THR A 39 -18.65 -1.39 -33.89
CA THR A 39 -17.68 -1.92 -34.87
C THR A 39 -16.23 -2.03 -34.34
N PRO A 40 -15.66 -1.07 -33.59
CA PRO A 40 -14.29 -1.15 -33.09
C PRO A 40 -14.06 -2.22 -32.00
N PHE A 41 -15.14 -2.66 -31.35
CA PHE A 41 -15.14 -3.64 -30.27
C PHE A 41 -15.49 -5.05 -30.76
N LEU A 42 -16.06 -5.16 -31.97
CA LEU A 42 -16.26 -6.44 -32.64
C LEU A 42 -14.88 -7.09 -32.91
N TYR A 43 -14.75 -8.38 -32.59
CA TYR A 43 -13.55 -9.21 -32.82
C TYR A 43 -12.32 -8.94 -31.91
N ALA A 44 -12.47 -8.13 -30.87
CA ALA A 44 -11.38 -7.71 -29.98
C ALA A 44 -11.01 -8.69 -28.87
N SER A 45 -12.01 -9.35 -28.35
CA SER A 45 -11.99 -10.02 -27.06
C SER A 45 -12.64 -11.36 -27.25
N ILE A 46 -11.86 -12.42 -27.04
CA ILE A 46 -12.34 -13.80 -27.03
C ILE A 46 -13.40 -13.88 -25.91
N GLY A 47 -14.67 -13.71 -26.28
CA GLY A 47 -15.82 -13.86 -25.39
C GLY A 47 -16.32 -12.61 -24.66
N GLN A 48 -16.49 -11.45 -25.30
CA GLN A 48 -17.26 -10.31 -24.74
C GLN A 48 -18.15 -9.62 -25.78
N LEU A 49 -19.45 -9.60 -25.51
CA LEU A 49 -20.44 -8.77 -26.19
C LEU A 49 -21.52 -8.40 -25.16
N TYR A 50 -21.13 -7.82 -24.03
CA TYR A 50 -22.09 -7.09 -23.21
C TYR A 50 -22.26 -5.69 -23.79
N PHE A 51 -23.42 -5.48 -24.41
CA PHE A 51 -23.94 -4.16 -24.75
C PHE A 51 -25.03 -3.86 -23.73
N GLY A 52 -24.75 -2.93 -22.82
CA GLY A 52 -25.72 -2.34 -21.92
C GLY A 52 -26.66 -1.37 -22.66
N PRO A 53 -27.41 -0.52 -21.94
CA PRO A 53 -28.30 0.44 -22.58
C PRO A 53 -27.55 1.35 -23.55
N ALA A 54 -28.26 1.75 -24.60
CA ALA A 54 -27.77 2.66 -25.63
C ALA A 54 -28.88 3.63 -26.04
N GLY A 55 -28.52 4.85 -26.44
CA GLY A 55 -29.50 5.88 -26.74
C GLY A 55 -28.86 7.13 -27.34
N LEU A 56 -29.65 8.18 -27.43
CA LEU A 56 -29.19 9.54 -27.74
C LEU A 56 -29.27 10.39 -26.47
N SER A 57 -28.28 11.26 -26.25
CA SER A 57 -28.36 12.31 -25.22
C SER A 57 -29.42 13.36 -25.58
N GLU A 58 -29.70 14.30 -24.69
CA GLU A 58 -30.59 15.43 -24.98
C GLU A 58 -30.10 16.26 -26.20
N ASP A 59 -28.78 16.30 -26.42
CA ASP A 59 -28.13 16.97 -27.56
C ASP A 59 -28.01 16.10 -28.82
N GLY A 60 -28.60 14.90 -28.83
CA GLY A 60 -28.57 13.98 -29.98
C GLY A 60 -27.25 13.20 -30.12
N VAL A 61 -26.39 13.18 -29.09
CA VAL A 61 -25.12 12.45 -29.12
C VAL A 61 -25.38 10.96 -28.83
N PRO A 62 -24.91 10.04 -29.70
CA PRO A 62 -25.15 8.61 -29.51
C PRO A 62 -24.26 8.03 -28.42
N TRP A 63 -24.83 7.20 -27.55
CA TRP A 63 -24.14 6.58 -26.41
C TRP A 63 -24.47 5.08 -26.27
N VAL A 64 -23.53 4.30 -25.71
CA VAL A 64 -23.69 2.86 -25.44
C VAL A 64 -22.83 2.43 -24.26
N VAL A 65 -23.43 1.85 -23.23
CA VAL A 65 -22.68 1.23 -22.14
C VAL A 65 -22.14 -0.12 -22.61
N LEU A 66 -20.85 -0.38 -22.46
CA LEU A 66 -20.23 -1.66 -22.82
C LEU A 66 -19.29 -2.12 -21.71
N ILE A 67 -19.04 -3.42 -21.62
CA ILE A 67 -18.06 -3.99 -20.67
C ILE A 67 -16.98 -4.69 -21.49
N THR A 68 -15.74 -4.26 -21.29
CA THR A 68 -14.56 -4.77 -21.99
C THR A 68 -13.46 -5.17 -21.02
N ARG A 69 -12.74 -6.26 -21.35
CA ARG A 69 -11.50 -6.74 -20.73
C ARG A 69 -10.28 -6.17 -21.45
N ASP A 70 -10.43 -5.74 -22.70
CA ASP A 70 -9.38 -5.04 -23.44
C ASP A 70 -9.31 -3.61 -22.90
N ILE A 71 -8.26 -3.34 -22.12
CA ILE A 71 -7.96 -2.06 -21.48
C ILE A 71 -7.46 -1.04 -22.52
N LYS A 72 -6.90 -1.47 -23.65
CA LYS A 72 -6.25 -0.57 -24.63
C LYS A 72 -7.23 0.01 -25.64
N ARG A 73 -8.19 -0.77 -26.13
CA ARG A 73 -9.17 -0.30 -27.13
C ARG A 73 -10.08 0.84 -26.66
N PRO A 74 -10.58 0.84 -25.42
CA PRO A 74 -11.19 2.01 -24.81
C PRO A 74 -10.37 3.30 -24.95
N ALA A 75 -9.05 3.23 -24.72
CA ALA A 75 -8.15 4.36 -24.85
C ALA A 75 -8.08 4.86 -26.30
N ILE A 76 -7.86 3.94 -27.26
CA ILE A 76 -7.78 4.25 -28.69
C ILE A 76 -9.10 4.84 -29.21
N TYR A 77 -10.24 4.28 -28.79
CA TYR A 77 -11.55 4.77 -29.20
C TYR A 77 -11.82 6.17 -28.62
N ARG A 78 -11.43 6.42 -27.37
CA ARG A 78 -11.49 7.75 -26.74
C ARG A 78 -10.63 8.77 -27.48
N GLU A 79 -9.37 8.45 -27.76
CA GLU A 79 -8.44 9.33 -28.50
C GLU A 79 -8.92 9.64 -29.92
N SER A 80 -9.72 8.76 -30.52
CA SER A 80 -10.29 8.96 -31.86
C SER A 80 -11.42 9.99 -31.92
N GLY A 81 -11.90 10.51 -30.79
CA GLY A 81 -12.98 11.50 -30.72
C GLY A 81 -14.34 10.97 -31.22
N ARG A 82 -14.50 9.66 -31.32
CA ARG A 82 -15.75 9.00 -31.76
C ARG A 82 -16.70 8.92 -30.57
N PHE A 83 -17.90 9.47 -30.75
CA PHE A 83 -18.90 9.65 -29.69
C PHE A 83 -19.40 8.33 -29.10
N GLY A 84 -19.64 8.30 -27.79
CA GLY A 84 -20.10 7.12 -27.03
C GLY A 84 -19.93 7.31 -25.52
N LEU A 85 -20.84 6.80 -24.69
CA LEU A 85 -20.65 6.78 -23.23
C LEU A 85 -20.07 5.45 -22.78
N LEU A 86 -18.77 5.37 -22.58
CA LEU A 86 -18.11 4.13 -22.21
C LEU A 86 -18.18 3.92 -20.69
N GLY A 87 -18.81 2.82 -20.27
CA GLY A 87 -18.72 2.34 -18.88
C GLY A 87 -17.54 1.38 -18.71
N TRP A 88 -16.72 1.58 -17.68
CA TRP A 88 -15.68 0.63 -17.29
C TRP A 88 -15.94 0.14 -15.86
N ARG A 89 -15.81 -1.18 -15.66
CA ARG A 89 -16.05 -1.82 -14.35
C ARG A 89 -14.74 -1.99 -13.59
N TRP A 90 -14.79 -1.69 -12.30
CA TRP A 90 -13.63 -1.68 -11.41
C TRP A 90 -13.44 -2.95 -10.59
N ASN A 91 -14.51 -3.68 -10.25
CA ASN A 91 -14.44 -4.83 -9.34
C ASN A 91 -15.70 -5.72 -9.44
N THR A 92 -15.56 -7.01 -9.13
CA THR A 92 -16.61 -8.03 -8.99
C THR A 92 -17.60 -7.84 -7.83
N SER A 93 -17.30 -6.97 -6.86
CA SER A 93 -18.11 -6.79 -5.64
C SER A 93 -19.57 -6.35 -5.93
N PRO A 94 -20.58 -6.88 -5.20
CA PRO A 94 -22.01 -6.60 -5.42
C PRO A 94 -22.45 -5.14 -5.19
N SER A 95 -21.60 -4.28 -4.63
CA SER A 95 -21.98 -2.97 -4.08
C SER A 95 -21.12 -1.77 -4.56
N CYS A 96 -20.54 -1.82 -5.78
CA CYS A 96 -19.58 -0.78 -6.23
C CYS A 96 -19.99 0.04 -7.47
N PHE A 97 -19.38 1.23 -7.56
CA PHE A 97 -19.60 2.28 -8.55
C PHE A 97 -19.02 1.95 -9.94
N PHE A 98 -19.63 2.48 -11.01
CA PHE A 98 -19.10 2.44 -12.39
C PHE A 98 -18.38 3.76 -12.68
N SER A 99 -17.24 3.71 -13.40
CA SER A 99 -16.74 4.92 -14.07
C SER A 99 -17.37 4.96 -15.45
N LEU A 100 -17.98 6.10 -15.79
CA LEU A 100 -18.43 6.34 -17.15
C LEU A 100 -17.84 7.62 -17.64
N THR A 101 -17.30 7.55 -18.84
CA THR A 101 -16.85 8.73 -19.56
C THR A 101 -17.91 9.05 -20.59
N ALA A 102 -18.59 10.18 -20.41
CA ALA A 102 -19.40 10.77 -21.46
C ALA A 102 -18.45 11.35 -22.51
N MET A 103 -18.34 10.69 -23.67
CA MET A 103 -17.57 11.24 -24.79
C MET A 103 -18.50 12.04 -25.68
N GLY A 104 -18.40 13.37 -25.58
CA GLY A 104 -18.97 14.27 -26.56
C GLY A 104 -19.58 15.55 -26.02
N LEU A 105 -18.75 16.58 -25.83
CA LEU A 105 -19.15 17.98 -25.97
C LEU A 105 -17.95 18.76 -26.54
N ARG A 106 -18.20 19.98 -27.04
CA ARG A 106 -17.20 20.96 -27.52
C ARG A 106 -16.24 21.45 -26.42
N GLU A 107 -15.95 20.63 -25.42
CA GLU A 107 -15.06 20.96 -24.32
C GLU A 107 -13.74 20.21 -24.50
N SER A 108 -12.65 20.96 -24.46
CA SER A 108 -11.29 20.49 -24.77
C SER A 108 -10.72 19.52 -23.73
N ARG A 109 -11.48 19.16 -22.69
CA ARG A 109 -11.06 18.26 -21.62
C ARG A 109 -12.24 17.36 -21.24
N PRO A 110 -12.08 16.04 -21.24
CA PRO A 110 -13.09 15.17 -20.67
C PRO A 110 -13.15 15.46 -19.16
N HIS A 111 -14.29 15.92 -18.65
CA HIS A 111 -14.53 16.07 -17.21
C HIS A 111 -14.66 14.68 -16.57
N VAL A 112 -13.54 13.96 -16.46
CA VAL A 112 -13.46 12.68 -15.76
C VAL A 112 -13.10 12.98 -14.30
N ARG A 113 -14.12 13.31 -13.49
CA ARG A 113 -13.93 13.44 -12.04
C ARG A 113 -14.06 12.06 -11.39
N TRP A 114 -12.92 11.48 -11.07
CA TRP A 114 -12.81 10.17 -10.45
C TRP A 114 -13.24 10.21 -8.99
N MET A 115 -14.23 9.40 -8.64
CA MET A 115 -14.56 8.96 -7.28
C MET A 115 -15.12 9.98 -6.28
N GLY A 116 -15.47 11.20 -6.69
CA GLY A 116 -16.22 12.16 -5.86
C GLY A 116 -17.72 12.24 -6.20
N SER A 117 -18.52 12.95 -5.39
CA SER A 117 -19.85 13.41 -5.80
C SER A 117 -19.67 14.30 -7.04
N SER A 118 -19.95 13.71 -8.19
CA SER A 118 -19.80 14.32 -9.50
C SER A 118 -20.80 15.48 -9.69
N GLU A 119 -20.36 16.56 -10.37
CA GLU A 119 -21.24 17.60 -10.94
C GLU A 119 -21.86 17.14 -12.28
N ASP A 120 -21.56 15.92 -12.72
CA ASP A 120 -22.12 15.22 -13.88
C ASP A 120 -22.92 13.94 -13.49
N PRO A 121 -23.84 13.44 -14.34
CA PRO A 121 -24.60 12.23 -14.07
C PRO A 121 -23.73 10.95 -14.08
N VAL A 122 -23.87 10.10 -13.05
CA VAL A 122 -23.12 8.84 -12.86
C VAL A 122 -24.05 7.64 -13.00
N VAL A 123 -23.65 6.58 -13.69
CA VAL A 123 -24.41 5.32 -13.74
C VAL A 123 -24.14 4.49 -12.49
N GLN A 124 -25.20 4.17 -11.77
CA GLN A 124 -25.22 3.20 -10.68
C GLN A 124 -25.81 1.89 -11.20
N ALA A 125 -25.30 0.75 -10.76
CA ALA A 125 -25.97 -0.53 -10.97
C ALA A 125 -26.03 -1.36 -9.69
N ILE A 126 -27.10 -2.13 -9.55
CA ILE A 126 -27.34 -3.04 -8.44
C ILE A 126 -27.59 -4.43 -9.01
N ARG A 127 -26.96 -5.45 -8.41
CA ARG A 127 -27.24 -6.85 -8.67
C ARG A 127 -28.23 -7.37 -7.63
N ASP A 128 -29.37 -7.87 -8.09
CA ASP A 128 -30.43 -8.41 -7.25
C ASP A 128 -30.86 -9.78 -7.82
N VAL A 129 -30.50 -10.87 -7.14
CA VAL A 129 -30.91 -12.26 -7.46
C VAL A 129 -30.97 -12.57 -8.97
N GLY A 130 -29.80 -12.54 -9.62
CA GLY A 130 -29.69 -12.87 -11.06
C GLY A 130 -30.20 -11.79 -12.03
N ARG A 131 -30.74 -10.68 -11.53
CA ARG A 131 -31.14 -9.50 -12.31
C ARG A 131 -30.16 -8.37 -12.06
N VAL A 132 -29.95 -7.55 -13.08
CA VAL A 132 -29.09 -6.36 -12.98
C VAL A 132 -29.96 -5.16 -13.24
N ARG A 133 -29.94 -4.19 -12.33
CA ARG A 133 -30.63 -2.91 -12.52
C ARG A 133 -29.60 -1.79 -12.60
N VAL A 134 -29.80 -0.84 -13.50
CA VAL A 134 -28.89 0.26 -13.80
C VAL A 134 -29.69 1.56 -13.73
N CYS A 135 -29.15 2.65 -13.19
CA CYS A 135 -29.76 3.98 -13.24
C CYS A 135 -28.68 5.05 -13.43
N MET A 136 -29.06 6.24 -13.89
CA MET A 136 -28.21 7.43 -13.91
C MET A 136 -28.55 8.28 -12.68
N ALA A 137 -27.63 8.39 -11.73
CA ALA A 137 -27.70 9.32 -10.61
C ALA A 137 -27.15 10.69 -11.04
N HIS A 138 -27.97 11.72 -10.95
CA HIS A 138 -27.56 13.09 -11.24
C HIS A 138 -26.98 13.78 -9.99
N PRO A 139 -26.13 14.81 -10.18
CA PRO A 139 -25.51 15.60 -9.10
C PRO A 139 -26.51 16.22 -8.12
N THR A 140 -27.69 16.53 -8.62
CA THR A 140 -28.82 17.10 -7.87
C THR A 140 -29.49 16.10 -6.92
N GLY A 141 -29.01 14.85 -6.87
CA GLY A 141 -29.62 13.75 -6.11
C GLY A 141 -30.82 13.10 -6.84
N SER A 142 -31.17 13.55 -8.04
CA SER A 142 -32.22 12.92 -8.84
C SER A 142 -31.68 11.71 -9.60
N HIS A 143 -32.46 10.62 -9.69
CA HIS A 143 -32.08 9.45 -10.48
C HIS A 143 -32.94 9.36 -11.75
N SER A 144 -32.36 8.86 -12.85
CA SER A 144 -33.17 8.20 -13.86
C SER A 144 -33.87 7.02 -13.22
N GLY A 145 -35.02 6.60 -13.75
CA GLY A 145 -35.61 5.34 -13.33
C GLY A 145 -34.60 4.18 -13.41
N TRP A 146 -34.77 3.18 -12.54
CA TRP A 146 -33.98 1.96 -12.61
C TRP A 146 -34.37 1.16 -13.86
N PHE A 147 -33.39 0.92 -14.72
CA PHE A 147 -33.49 0.08 -15.90
C PHE A 147 -33.06 -1.33 -15.52
N GLU A 148 -33.91 -2.33 -15.74
CA GLU A 148 -33.46 -3.72 -15.68
C GLU A 148 -32.65 -4.01 -16.95
N ALA A 149 -31.40 -4.44 -16.81
CA ALA A 149 -30.64 -5.00 -17.91
C ALA A 149 -31.26 -6.37 -18.26
N VAL A 150 -32.12 -6.37 -19.26
CA VAL A 150 -32.76 -7.59 -19.76
C VAL A 150 -31.80 -8.26 -20.72
N PHE A 151 -31.10 -9.28 -20.26
CA PHE A 151 -30.31 -10.18 -21.10
C PHE A 151 -31.30 -11.03 -21.91
N SER A 152 -31.48 -10.72 -23.19
CA SER A 152 -32.50 -11.43 -23.97
C SER A 152 -32.09 -12.88 -24.20
N MET A 153 -32.87 -13.83 -23.69
CA MET A 153 -32.80 -15.26 -24.04
C MET A 153 -33.36 -15.58 -25.43
N ARG A 154 -33.68 -14.57 -26.24
CA ARG A 154 -34.21 -14.68 -27.59
C ARG A 154 -33.70 -13.52 -28.42
N GLY A 155 -32.88 -13.80 -29.43
CA GLY A 155 -32.87 -12.96 -30.62
C GLY A 155 -34.28 -12.93 -31.26
N PRO A 156 -34.57 -11.99 -32.17
CA PRO A 156 -35.87 -11.88 -32.86
C PRO A 156 -36.32 -13.15 -33.60
N SER A 157 -35.45 -14.17 -33.72
CA SER A 157 -35.57 -15.38 -34.53
C SER A 157 -35.64 -16.70 -33.72
N GLY A 158 -35.72 -16.68 -32.39
CA GLY A 158 -36.18 -17.84 -31.60
C GLY A 158 -35.31 -19.10 -31.60
N HIS A 159 -33.98 -19.00 -31.64
CA HIS A 159 -33.06 -20.15 -31.52
C HIS A 159 -32.50 -20.33 -30.09
N GLN A 160 -31.89 -21.50 -29.85
CA GLN A 160 -31.51 -22.12 -28.57
C GLN A 160 -30.53 -21.27 -27.71
N VAL A 161 -30.61 -21.45 -26.39
CA VAL A 161 -30.01 -20.59 -25.35
C VAL A 161 -28.50 -20.81 -25.19
N PRO A 162 -27.64 -19.78 -25.37
CA PRO A 162 -26.27 -19.82 -24.89
C PRO A 162 -26.24 -19.63 -23.36
N SER A 163 -25.35 -20.36 -22.69
CA SER A 163 -25.14 -20.31 -21.24
C SER A 163 -24.90 -18.87 -20.73
N ASN A 164 -25.37 -18.55 -19.52
CA ASN A 164 -24.98 -17.32 -18.80
C ASN A 164 -23.54 -17.39 -18.24
N ALA A 165 -22.86 -18.53 -18.34
CA ALA A 165 -21.51 -18.73 -17.82
C ALA A 165 -20.45 -17.81 -18.46
N PRO A 166 -20.43 -17.54 -19.78
CA PRO A 166 -19.52 -16.57 -20.38
C PRO A 166 -19.78 -15.17 -19.83
N LEU A 167 -21.05 -14.76 -19.67
CA LEU A 167 -21.39 -13.49 -19.03
C LEU A 167 -20.87 -13.47 -17.58
N LEU A 168 -21.20 -14.47 -16.75
CA LEU A 168 -20.69 -14.59 -15.38
C LEU A 168 -19.16 -14.56 -15.32
N ARG A 169 -18.46 -15.15 -16.30
CA ARG A 169 -16.99 -15.05 -16.46
C ARG A 169 -16.56 -13.64 -16.87
N GLN A 170 -17.27 -12.95 -17.76
CA GLN A 170 -16.98 -11.55 -18.12
C GLN A 170 -17.15 -10.59 -16.93
N TRP A 171 -18.09 -10.89 -16.04
CA TRP A 171 -18.31 -10.19 -14.78
C TRP A 171 -17.40 -10.69 -13.66
N THR A 172 -16.65 -11.78 -13.83
CA THR A 172 -15.43 -12.00 -13.05
C THR A 172 -14.31 -11.21 -13.71
N PHE A 173 -13.96 -10.07 -13.12
CA PHE A 173 -12.54 -9.69 -13.16
C PHE A 173 -11.78 -10.90 -12.63
N PRO A 174 -10.65 -11.30 -13.24
CA PRO A 174 -9.73 -12.11 -12.47
C PRO A 174 -9.51 -11.31 -11.18
N PRO A 175 -9.95 -11.81 -10.01
CA PRO A 175 -9.50 -11.21 -8.76
C PRO A 175 -7.99 -11.11 -8.91
N SER A 176 -7.40 -9.96 -8.59
CA SER A 176 -5.95 -9.86 -8.67
C SER A 176 -5.39 -11.08 -7.96
N GLY A 177 -4.52 -11.81 -8.63
CA GLY A 177 -3.95 -12.98 -8.01
C GLY A 177 -2.96 -12.55 -6.94
N ILE A 178 -2.63 -13.47 -6.05
CA ILE A 178 -1.38 -13.37 -5.31
C ILE A 178 -0.27 -13.51 -6.38
N PRO A 179 0.55 -12.47 -6.63
CA PRO A 179 1.58 -12.52 -7.66
C PRO A 179 2.50 -13.71 -7.44
N HIS A 180 2.81 -14.42 -8.52
CA HIS A 180 3.70 -15.59 -8.51
C HIS A 180 3.18 -16.76 -7.65
N SER A 181 1.87 -16.83 -7.38
CA SER A 181 1.25 -17.94 -6.65
C SER A 181 0.20 -18.63 -7.51
N ALA A 182 0.50 -19.84 -7.99
CA ALA A 182 -0.43 -20.61 -8.79
C ALA A 182 -1.32 -21.53 -7.95
N VAL A 183 -2.54 -21.80 -8.41
CA VAL A 183 -3.45 -22.77 -7.80
C VAL A 183 -2.75 -24.14 -7.67
N GLY A 184 -2.59 -24.60 -6.42
CA GLY A 184 -1.99 -25.91 -6.11
C GLY A 184 -0.46 -25.91 -6.10
N GLN A 185 0.20 -24.76 -6.22
CA GLN A 185 1.64 -24.61 -6.02
C GLN A 185 1.91 -23.91 -4.69
N ARG A 186 3.02 -24.30 -4.04
CA ARG A 186 3.45 -23.62 -2.82
C ARG A 186 3.82 -22.18 -3.11
N PHE A 187 3.34 -21.26 -2.28
CA PHE A 187 3.74 -19.87 -2.39
C PHE A 187 5.22 -19.70 -2.03
N ASP A 188 6.03 -19.21 -2.99
CA ASP A 188 7.40 -18.76 -2.72
C ASP A 188 7.45 -17.23 -2.60
N PRO A 189 7.69 -16.70 -1.40
CA PRO A 189 7.86 -15.27 -1.21
C PRO A 189 9.07 -14.65 -1.96
N GLY A 190 10.07 -15.43 -2.35
CA GLY A 190 11.24 -14.94 -3.09
C GLY A 190 11.05 -14.87 -4.60
N GLU A 191 10.01 -15.54 -5.13
CA GLU A 191 9.89 -15.77 -6.56
C GLU A 191 9.44 -14.51 -7.31
N ARG A 192 10.15 -14.23 -8.41
CA ARG A 192 9.87 -13.13 -9.36
C ARG A 192 9.76 -13.72 -10.77
N GLY A 193 8.78 -14.61 -10.96
CA GLY A 193 8.50 -15.25 -12.26
C GLY A 193 7.62 -14.40 -13.19
N ASP A 194 7.29 -14.93 -14.37
CA ASP A 194 6.31 -14.30 -15.27
C ASP A 194 4.88 -14.35 -14.67
N ARG A 195 4.09 -13.28 -14.86
CA ARG A 195 2.70 -13.18 -14.37
C ARG A 195 1.76 -13.99 -15.27
N ASP A 196 1.48 -15.23 -14.94
CA ASP A 196 0.37 -15.98 -15.52
C ASP A 196 -0.92 -15.78 -14.70
N MET A 197 -1.61 -14.66 -14.98
CA MET A 197 -2.83 -14.23 -14.28
C MET A 197 -3.97 -15.25 -14.31
N ASP A 198 -3.97 -16.20 -15.26
CA ASP A 198 -5.06 -17.17 -15.43
C ASP A 198 -5.01 -18.31 -14.39
N ASN A 199 -3.86 -18.52 -13.76
CA ASN A 199 -3.65 -19.57 -12.76
C ASN A 199 -3.37 -19.03 -11.35
N GLU A 200 -3.38 -17.71 -11.16
CA GLU A 200 -3.10 -17.14 -9.84
C GLU A 200 -4.24 -17.34 -8.84
N ILE A 201 -3.88 -17.48 -7.57
CA ILE A 201 -4.85 -17.64 -6.48
C ILE A 201 -5.54 -16.29 -6.22
N PRO A 202 -6.89 -16.23 -6.17
CA PRO A 202 -7.63 -15.01 -5.90
C PRO A 202 -7.21 -14.26 -4.63
N LEU A 203 -6.86 -12.98 -4.75
CA LEU A 203 -6.73 -12.05 -3.63
C LEU A 203 -8.12 -11.56 -3.19
N TRP A 204 -8.26 -11.24 -1.89
CA TRP A 204 -9.49 -10.63 -1.39
C TRP A 204 -9.67 -9.23 -1.99
N PRO A 205 -10.90 -8.81 -2.32
CA PRO A 205 -11.16 -7.52 -2.99
C PRO A 205 -11.10 -6.34 -2.02
N HIS A 206 -10.59 -5.21 -2.48
CA HIS A 206 -10.68 -3.91 -1.82
C HIS A 206 -11.01 -2.80 -2.84
N SER A 207 -12.26 -2.33 -2.83
CA SER A 207 -12.88 -1.56 -3.91
C SER A 207 -12.12 -0.31 -4.35
N LEU A 208 -11.61 0.49 -3.41
CA LEU A 208 -10.95 1.77 -3.71
C LEU A 208 -9.55 1.57 -4.29
N SER A 209 -8.73 0.77 -3.62
CA SER A 209 -7.35 0.50 -4.06
C SER A 209 -7.29 -0.30 -5.35
N ASP A 210 -8.15 -1.31 -5.50
CA ASP A 210 -8.18 -2.11 -6.72
C ASP A 210 -8.60 -1.23 -7.92
N GLY A 211 -9.48 -0.25 -7.66
CA GLY A 211 -9.82 0.79 -8.64
C GLY A 211 -8.58 1.58 -9.07
N TRP A 212 -7.94 2.28 -8.14
CA TRP A 212 -6.74 3.09 -8.42
C TRP A 212 -5.59 2.30 -9.06
N LEU A 213 -5.35 1.06 -8.62
CA LEU A 213 -4.36 0.17 -9.22
C LEU A 213 -4.58 -0.01 -10.73
N THR A 214 -5.84 -0.18 -11.16
CA THR A 214 -6.15 -0.36 -12.59
C THR A 214 -5.93 0.90 -13.43
N LEU A 215 -5.85 2.08 -12.83
CA LEU A 215 -5.58 3.33 -13.56
C LEU A 215 -4.11 3.49 -13.92
N GLN A 216 -3.22 2.97 -13.08
CA GLN A 216 -1.79 3.12 -13.27
C GLN A 216 -1.14 1.82 -13.77
N GLY A 217 -1.35 0.70 -13.06
CA GLY A 217 -0.58 -0.54 -13.19
C GLY A 217 -0.85 -1.37 -14.44
N THR A 218 -2.05 -1.28 -15.03
CA THR A 218 -2.44 -2.08 -16.20
C THR A 218 -2.42 -1.31 -17.52
N GLY A 219 -2.00 -0.03 -17.50
CA GLY A 219 -2.18 0.86 -18.63
C GLY A 219 -3.67 1.12 -18.89
N GLY A 220 -4.43 1.29 -17.80
CA GLY A 220 -5.83 1.69 -17.77
C GLY A 220 -6.12 2.73 -18.85
N PRO A 221 -7.30 2.71 -19.48
CA PRO A 221 -7.50 3.51 -20.68
C PRO A 221 -7.40 5.02 -20.41
N TRP A 222 -7.62 5.41 -19.15
CA TRP A 222 -7.60 6.80 -18.67
C TRP A 222 -6.31 7.12 -17.90
N ARG A 223 -5.27 6.28 -17.99
CA ARG A 223 -3.96 6.56 -17.37
C ARG A 223 -3.39 7.92 -17.79
N GLY A 224 -3.60 8.31 -19.05
CA GLY A 224 -3.15 9.60 -19.57
C GLY A 224 -3.93 10.81 -19.08
N ASP A 225 -5.01 10.61 -18.31
CA ASP A 225 -5.85 11.68 -17.77
C ASP A 225 -5.59 11.95 -16.29
N LEU A 226 -4.73 11.14 -15.66
CA LEU A 226 -4.42 11.30 -14.24
C LEU A 226 -3.62 12.60 -14.04
N GLU A 227 -4.12 13.47 -13.16
CA GLU A 227 -3.33 14.57 -12.66
C GLU A 227 -2.28 14.06 -11.68
N GLU A 228 -1.23 14.83 -11.42
CA GLU A 228 -0.14 14.43 -10.50
C GLU A 228 -0.66 13.97 -9.12
N ALA A 229 -1.73 14.60 -8.62
CA ALA A 229 -2.38 14.21 -7.38
C ALA A 229 -3.05 12.82 -7.45
N ASP A 230 -3.63 12.47 -8.60
CA ASP A 230 -4.26 11.18 -8.85
C ASP A 230 -3.20 10.08 -9.02
N GLU A 231 -2.09 10.41 -9.68
CA GLU A 231 -0.96 9.51 -9.85
C GLU A 231 -0.35 9.08 -8.51
N LYS A 232 -0.22 10.00 -7.55
CA LYS A 232 0.24 9.71 -6.19
C LYS A 232 -0.67 8.70 -5.47
N ILE A 233 -1.98 8.83 -5.64
CA ILE A 233 -2.95 7.89 -5.06
C ILE A 233 -2.84 6.53 -5.74
N ALA A 234 -2.63 6.53 -7.06
CA ALA A 234 -2.44 5.30 -7.79
C ALA A 234 -1.17 4.55 -7.35
N ASP A 235 -0.06 5.27 -7.11
CA ASP A 235 1.18 4.68 -6.58
C ASP A 235 0.94 4.02 -5.21
N TRP A 236 0.24 4.74 -4.29
CA TRP A 236 -0.19 4.18 -3.01
C TRP A 236 -1.03 2.92 -3.20
N ALA A 237 -2.00 2.94 -4.12
CA ALA A 237 -2.89 1.80 -4.35
C ALA A 237 -2.15 0.59 -4.92
N SER A 238 -1.17 0.83 -5.80
CA SER A 238 -0.27 -0.20 -6.31
C SER A 238 0.54 -0.84 -5.19
N TYR A 239 1.06 -0.03 -4.28
CA TYR A 239 1.80 -0.53 -3.13
C TYR A 239 0.90 -1.27 -2.12
N PHE A 240 -0.30 -0.75 -1.84
CA PHE A 240 -1.26 -1.43 -0.96
C PHE A 240 -1.67 -2.79 -1.51
N HIS A 241 -1.92 -2.88 -2.82
CA HIS A 241 -2.16 -4.14 -3.48
C HIS A 241 -1.00 -5.12 -3.28
N HIS A 242 0.24 -4.67 -3.46
CA HIS A 242 1.44 -5.51 -3.25
C HIS A 242 1.52 -6.06 -1.82
N LYS A 243 1.33 -5.21 -0.80
CA LYS A 243 1.34 -5.61 0.61
C LYS A 243 0.21 -6.58 0.96
N ARG A 244 -1.00 -6.35 0.44
CA ARG A 244 -2.11 -7.29 0.60
C ARG A 244 -1.77 -8.65 0.01
N ALA A 245 -1.25 -8.66 -1.22
CA ALA A 245 -0.88 -9.90 -1.87
C ALA A 245 0.23 -10.65 -1.11
N ARG A 246 1.21 -9.91 -0.59
CA ARG A 246 2.28 -10.47 0.25
C ARG A 246 1.72 -11.13 1.52
N ALA A 247 0.84 -10.45 2.24
CA ALA A 247 0.19 -10.98 3.44
C ALA A 247 -0.63 -12.24 3.10
N ALA A 248 -1.43 -12.22 2.03
CA ALA A 248 -2.19 -13.39 1.59
C ALA A 248 -1.29 -14.59 1.25
N GLY A 249 -0.19 -14.36 0.53
CA GLY A 249 0.74 -15.43 0.17
C GLY A 249 1.38 -16.10 1.39
N LEU A 250 1.80 -15.31 2.38
CA LEU A 250 2.37 -15.86 3.63
C LEU A 250 1.33 -16.67 4.42
N LEU A 251 0.08 -16.21 4.47
CA LEU A 251 -1.01 -16.97 5.12
C LEU A 251 -1.35 -18.25 4.35
N LEU A 252 -1.26 -18.22 3.02
CA LEU A 252 -1.37 -19.42 2.20
C LEU A 252 -0.24 -20.40 2.52
N ALA A 253 1.00 -19.94 2.63
CA ALA A 253 2.13 -20.79 3.01
C ALA A 253 1.94 -21.42 4.40
N ILE A 254 1.39 -20.67 5.38
CA ILE A 254 1.02 -21.22 6.70
C ILE A 254 -0.06 -22.31 6.56
N LYS A 255 -1.09 -22.06 5.75
CA LYS A 255 -2.16 -23.03 5.48
C LYS A 255 -1.64 -24.29 4.79
N GLU A 256 -0.72 -24.15 3.84
CA GLU A 256 -0.10 -25.28 3.17
C GLU A 256 0.84 -26.05 4.10
N ARG A 257 1.55 -25.36 4.99
CA ARG A 257 2.36 -25.98 6.03
C ARG A 257 1.52 -26.86 6.94
N SER A 258 0.31 -26.44 7.31
CA SER A 258 -0.59 -27.25 8.15
C SER A 258 -1.29 -28.38 7.38
N LEU A 259 -1.50 -28.23 6.07
CA LEU A 259 -2.11 -29.26 5.22
C LEU A 259 -1.12 -30.35 4.76
N TYR A 260 0.13 -29.97 4.49
CA TYR A 260 1.14 -30.84 3.87
C TYR A 260 2.37 -31.11 4.76
N GLY A 261 2.53 -30.39 5.87
CA GLY A 261 3.58 -30.63 6.85
C GLY A 261 3.13 -31.62 7.94
N GLU A 262 4.10 -32.15 8.68
CA GLU A 262 3.85 -32.97 9.89
C GLU A 262 3.39 -32.13 11.11
N SER A 263 3.35 -30.80 10.98
CA SER A 263 2.98 -29.88 12.07
C SER A 263 1.49 -29.51 12.02
N PRO A 264 0.73 -29.75 13.10
CA PRO A 264 -0.67 -29.33 13.18
C PRO A 264 -0.81 -27.79 13.20
N TRP A 265 -2.03 -27.30 12.99
CA TRP A 265 -2.37 -25.89 13.24
C TRP A 265 -1.88 -25.44 14.62
N LEU A 266 -1.48 -24.17 14.75
CA LEU A 266 -1.00 -23.63 16.02
C LEU A 266 -2.15 -23.27 16.95
N MET A 267 -3.35 -23.04 16.38
CA MET A 267 -4.57 -22.78 17.13
C MET A 267 -5.72 -23.67 16.69
N ASN A 268 -6.58 -24.06 17.62
CA ASN A 268 -7.81 -24.81 17.34
C ASN A 268 -8.97 -23.87 16.95
N ALA A 269 -10.14 -24.43 16.61
CA ALA A 269 -11.32 -23.65 16.20
C ALA A 269 -11.85 -22.73 17.31
N GLU A 270 -11.63 -23.07 18.57
CA GLU A 270 -11.97 -22.26 19.74
C GLU A 270 -10.92 -21.17 20.03
N GLY A 271 -9.88 -21.06 19.20
CA GLY A 271 -8.81 -20.10 19.33
C GLY A 271 -7.90 -20.35 20.53
N ARG A 272 -7.69 -21.60 20.93
CA ARG A 272 -6.67 -21.99 21.92
C ARG A 272 -5.39 -22.41 21.22
N TRP A 273 -4.24 -22.12 21.81
CA TRP A 273 -2.96 -22.66 21.37
C TRP A 273 -2.92 -24.18 21.53
N VAL A 274 -2.32 -24.91 20.59
CA VAL A 274 -2.36 -26.39 20.55
C VAL A 274 -1.00 -27.07 20.42
N LEU A 275 0.10 -26.34 20.20
CA LEU A 275 1.43 -26.95 20.20
C LEU A 275 1.92 -27.19 21.64
N PRO A 276 2.26 -28.44 22.01
CA PRO A 276 2.75 -28.76 23.34
C PRO A 276 4.19 -28.26 23.56
N GLY A 277 4.45 -27.60 24.68
CA GLY A 277 5.80 -27.14 25.07
C GLY A 277 5.81 -26.13 26.22
N SER A 278 6.99 -25.78 26.74
CA SER A 278 7.14 -24.80 27.83
C SER A 278 6.62 -23.39 27.49
N GLU A 279 6.39 -23.11 26.21
CA GLU A 279 5.89 -21.83 25.72
C GLU A 279 4.36 -21.81 25.55
N GLU A 280 3.69 -22.97 25.58
CA GLU A 280 2.23 -23.11 25.43
C GLU A 280 1.48 -22.33 26.52
N GLU A 281 1.85 -22.53 27.79
CA GLU A 281 1.20 -21.86 28.92
C GLU A 281 1.35 -20.34 28.84
N ASN A 282 2.52 -19.85 28.40
CA ASN A 282 2.80 -18.43 28.29
C ASN A 282 2.01 -17.79 27.14
N VAL A 283 1.96 -18.44 25.97
CA VAL A 283 1.18 -17.97 24.82
C VAL A 283 -0.31 -17.96 25.17
N GLU A 284 -0.85 -19.06 25.68
CA GLU A 284 -2.28 -19.18 25.99
C GLU A 284 -2.70 -18.21 27.10
N ALA A 285 -1.91 -18.07 28.17
CA ALA A 285 -2.18 -17.08 29.23
C ALA A 285 -2.20 -15.65 28.68
N PHE A 286 -1.29 -15.32 27.76
CA PHE A 286 -1.27 -14.03 27.07
C PHE A 286 -2.54 -13.83 26.21
N LEU A 287 -2.92 -14.82 25.39
CA LEU A 287 -4.09 -14.73 24.52
C LEU A 287 -5.42 -14.64 25.27
N GLN A 288 -5.51 -15.20 26.48
CA GLN A 288 -6.68 -15.04 27.34
C GLN A 288 -6.87 -13.59 27.79
N GLN A 289 -5.77 -12.86 28.01
CA GLN A 289 -5.78 -11.45 28.41
C GLN A 289 -5.98 -10.50 27.21
N HIS A 290 -5.57 -10.93 26.01
CA HIS A 290 -5.55 -10.08 24.80
C HIS A 290 -6.42 -10.66 23.67
N GLN A 291 -7.73 -10.42 23.75
CA GLN A 291 -8.72 -11.00 22.84
C GLN A 291 -8.59 -10.54 21.37
N SER A 292 -8.13 -9.31 21.12
CA SER A 292 -7.87 -8.78 19.77
C SER A 292 -6.74 -9.56 19.07
N ILE A 293 -5.62 -9.75 19.76
CA ILE A 293 -4.49 -10.57 19.28
C ILE A 293 -4.93 -12.02 19.07
N ARG A 294 -5.71 -12.59 19.99
CA ARG A 294 -6.26 -13.95 19.85
C ARG A 294 -7.11 -14.12 18.60
N LYS A 295 -8.03 -13.19 18.32
CA LYS A 295 -8.87 -13.22 17.12
C LYS A 295 -8.03 -13.13 15.85
N TRP A 296 -7.01 -12.27 15.86
CA TRP A 296 -6.10 -12.12 14.72
C TRP A 296 -5.29 -13.38 14.47
N LEU A 297 -4.66 -13.96 15.49
CA LEU A 297 -3.92 -15.22 15.34
C LEU A 297 -4.83 -16.36 14.88
N LEU A 298 -6.06 -16.47 15.39
CA LEU A 298 -7.00 -17.49 14.92
C LEU A 298 -7.24 -17.38 13.40
N ALA A 299 -7.28 -16.16 12.86
CA ALA A 299 -7.43 -15.94 11.42
C ALA A 299 -6.15 -16.24 10.61
N VAL A 300 -4.97 -16.21 11.25
CA VAL A 300 -3.65 -16.47 10.60
C VAL A 300 -3.24 -17.94 10.70
N VAL A 301 -3.39 -18.56 11.87
CA VAL A 301 -2.84 -19.90 12.21
C VAL A 301 -3.88 -20.89 12.72
N GLY A 302 -5.16 -20.55 12.65
CA GLY A 302 -6.26 -21.45 12.98
C GLY A 302 -6.43 -22.60 11.97
N PRO A 303 -7.49 -23.41 12.14
CA PRO A 303 -7.78 -24.53 11.22
C PRO A 303 -8.19 -24.06 9.82
N THR A 304 -8.66 -22.82 9.69
CA THR A 304 -9.03 -22.21 8.40
C THR A 304 -8.42 -20.81 8.29
N PRO A 305 -7.11 -20.68 8.01
CA PRO A 305 -6.50 -19.38 7.77
C PRO A 305 -7.18 -18.66 6.62
N ASP A 306 -7.48 -17.37 6.82
CA ASP A 306 -8.17 -16.52 5.84
C ASP A 306 -7.57 -15.11 5.85
N ALA A 307 -7.04 -14.70 4.69
CA ALA A 307 -6.33 -13.43 4.57
C ALA A 307 -7.25 -12.20 4.74
N SER A 308 -8.52 -12.29 4.35
CA SER A 308 -9.46 -11.19 4.52
C SER A 308 -9.83 -11.02 5.99
N LEU A 309 -10.08 -12.12 6.71
CA LEU A 309 -10.36 -12.11 8.15
C LEU A 309 -9.14 -11.68 8.95
N ALA A 310 -7.94 -12.12 8.56
CA ALA A 310 -6.70 -11.71 9.21
C ALA A 310 -6.43 -10.22 9.01
N HIS A 311 -6.63 -9.68 7.80
CA HIS A 311 -6.51 -8.24 7.53
C HIS A 311 -7.49 -7.41 8.38
N GLU A 312 -8.76 -7.84 8.45
CA GLU A 312 -9.77 -7.13 9.25
C GLU A 312 -9.49 -7.23 10.76
N ALA A 313 -9.01 -8.38 11.24
CA ALA A 313 -8.61 -8.54 12.63
C ALA A 313 -7.35 -7.71 12.97
N ALA A 314 -6.38 -7.60 12.05
CA ALA A 314 -5.23 -6.71 12.21
C ALA A 314 -5.66 -5.24 12.25
N PHE A 315 -6.59 -4.83 11.38
CA PHE A 315 -7.19 -3.50 11.41
C PHE A 315 -7.87 -3.22 12.75
N GLN A 316 -8.63 -4.18 13.30
CA GLN A 316 -9.24 -4.05 14.62
C GLN A 316 -8.20 -3.96 15.74
N LEU A 317 -7.12 -4.73 15.67
CA LEU A 317 -6.00 -4.67 16.62
C LEU A 317 -5.35 -3.28 16.63
N LEU A 318 -5.14 -2.67 15.46
CA LEU A 318 -4.61 -1.30 15.36
C LEU A 318 -5.51 -0.25 16.03
N ASN A 319 -6.81 -0.55 16.18
CA ASN A 319 -7.79 0.30 16.86
C ASN A 319 -8.07 -0.12 18.31
N ASP A 320 -7.31 -1.08 18.86
CA ASP A 320 -7.36 -1.50 20.27
C ASP A 320 -6.08 -1.05 20.99
N PRO A 321 -6.10 0.08 21.72
CA PRO A 321 -4.87 0.67 22.27
C PRO A 321 -4.07 -0.25 23.19
N LYS A 322 -4.76 -1.07 23.99
CA LYS A 322 -4.11 -2.06 24.88
C LYS A 322 -3.60 -3.25 24.09
N GLY A 323 -4.39 -3.71 23.11
CA GLY A 323 -4.02 -4.81 22.22
C GLY A 323 -2.76 -4.50 21.44
N ILE A 324 -2.69 -3.34 20.78
CA ILE A 324 -1.51 -2.97 20.00
C ILE A 324 -0.29 -2.75 20.91
N PHE A 325 -0.43 -2.12 22.08
CA PHE A 325 0.66 -1.99 23.04
C PHE A 325 1.20 -3.35 23.47
N ALA A 326 0.31 -4.27 23.86
CA ALA A 326 0.68 -5.61 24.27
C ALA A 326 1.33 -6.40 23.13
N PHE A 327 0.89 -6.17 21.89
CA PHE A 327 1.51 -6.73 20.70
C PHE A 327 2.98 -6.29 20.58
N VAL A 328 3.24 -4.99 20.68
CA VAL A 328 4.60 -4.41 20.57
C VAL A 328 5.49 -4.84 21.72
N ALA A 329 5.02 -4.62 22.95
CA ALA A 329 5.85 -4.71 24.14
C ALA A 329 6.17 -6.16 24.51
N ASN A 330 5.24 -7.09 24.25
CA ASN A 330 5.32 -8.45 24.77
C ASN A 330 5.19 -9.51 23.68
N PHE A 331 4.19 -9.39 22.81
CA PHE A 331 3.85 -10.48 21.89
C PHE A 331 4.92 -10.71 20.83
N MET A 332 5.50 -9.66 20.24
CA MET A 332 6.59 -9.84 19.27
C MET A 332 7.80 -10.55 19.89
N GLY A 333 8.13 -10.24 21.15
CA GLY A 333 9.19 -10.93 21.88
C GLY A 333 8.88 -12.42 22.05
N LEU A 334 7.64 -12.74 22.41
CA LEU A 334 7.16 -14.12 22.55
C LEU A 334 7.09 -14.87 21.22
N MET A 335 6.80 -14.20 20.10
CA MET A 335 6.89 -14.83 18.77
C MET A 335 8.33 -15.11 18.33
N ARG A 336 9.30 -14.30 18.76
CA ARG A 336 10.72 -14.55 18.46
C ARG A 336 11.26 -15.80 19.15
N THR A 337 10.75 -16.17 20.34
CA THR A 337 11.21 -17.37 21.05
C THR A 337 10.77 -18.67 20.37
N LEU A 338 9.63 -18.66 19.66
CA LEU A 338 9.14 -19.79 18.88
C LEU A 338 10.03 -20.16 17.68
N ASN A 339 10.93 -19.26 17.26
CA ASN A 339 11.80 -19.42 16.08
C ASN A 339 11.05 -19.80 14.79
N ASP A 340 9.78 -19.37 14.66
CA ASP A 340 8.95 -19.58 13.47
C ASP A 340 8.97 -18.33 12.59
N PHE A 341 9.96 -18.25 11.71
CA PHE A 341 10.14 -17.12 10.80
C PHE A 341 8.90 -16.87 9.92
N LEU A 342 8.26 -17.94 9.42
CA LEU A 342 7.10 -17.80 8.54
C LEU A 342 5.90 -17.17 9.29
N LEU A 343 5.68 -17.56 10.55
CA LEU A 343 4.65 -16.96 11.40
C LEU A 343 4.95 -15.48 11.68
N ALA A 344 6.19 -15.17 12.09
CA ALA A 344 6.59 -13.80 12.39
C ALA A 344 6.38 -12.89 11.17
N GLU A 345 6.82 -13.34 9.99
CA GLU A 345 6.68 -12.60 8.74
C GLU A 345 5.21 -12.45 8.33
N ALA A 346 4.39 -13.49 8.48
CA ALA A 346 2.95 -13.42 8.20
C ALA A 346 2.22 -12.39 9.07
N LEU A 347 2.53 -12.36 10.38
CA LEU A 347 1.98 -11.38 11.31
C LEU A 347 2.44 -9.96 10.97
N GLN A 348 3.73 -9.77 10.72
CA GLN A 348 4.26 -8.47 10.35
C GLN A 348 3.62 -7.95 9.06
N GLN A 349 3.64 -8.73 7.97
CA GLN A 349 3.09 -8.28 6.68
C GLN A 349 1.56 -8.08 6.74
N SER A 350 0.83 -8.88 7.52
CA SER A 350 -0.61 -8.68 7.74
C SER A 350 -0.89 -7.37 8.48
N LEU A 351 -0.08 -6.99 9.47
CA LEU A 351 -0.24 -5.73 10.21
C LEU A 351 0.17 -4.52 9.38
N GLU A 352 1.29 -4.62 8.66
CA GLU A 352 1.76 -3.58 7.73
C GLU A 352 0.76 -3.33 6.59
N ALA A 353 0.14 -4.38 6.05
CA ALA A 353 -0.95 -4.23 5.08
C ALA A 353 -2.16 -3.50 5.68
N ALA A 354 -2.49 -3.76 6.95
CA ALA A 354 -3.57 -3.06 7.64
C ALA A 354 -3.24 -1.57 7.89
N LEU A 355 -1.98 -1.24 8.24
CA LEU A 355 -1.54 0.14 8.48
C LEU A 355 -1.73 1.07 7.26
N ILE A 356 -1.62 0.52 6.05
CA ILE A 356 -1.77 1.29 4.82
C ILE A 356 -3.20 1.29 4.26
N ASP A 357 -4.14 0.65 4.93
CA ASP A 357 -5.54 0.58 4.52
C ASP A 357 -6.12 1.99 4.29
N SER A 358 -6.97 2.14 3.27
CA SER A 358 -7.59 3.41 2.91
C SER A 358 -8.37 4.07 4.06
N ARG A 359 -8.89 3.27 4.99
CA ARG A 359 -9.59 3.75 6.19
C ARG A 359 -8.67 4.52 7.15
N ILE A 360 -7.36 4.26 7.10
CA ILE A 360 -6.33 4.94 7.91
C ILE A 360 -5.64 6.02 7.08
N THR A 361 -5.16 5.65 5.90
CA THR A 361 -4.29 6.52 5.09
C THR A 361 -5.06 7.51 4.23
N ASP A 362 -6.39 7.41 4.15
CA ASP A 362 -7.20 8.26 3.27
C ASP A 362 -6.65 8.26 1.83
N LEU A 363 -6.49 7.05 1.28
CA LEU A 363 -5.93 6.82 -0.06
C LEU A 363 -4.49 7.35 -0.22
N GLY A 364 -3.64 7.12 0.80
CA GLY A 364 -2.25 7.57 0.77
C GLY A 364 -2.06 9.07 0.99
N ARG A 365 -3.06 9.78 1.55
CA ARG A 365 -2.94 11.21 1.91
C ARG A 365 -2.52 11.43 3.36
N LYS A 366 -2.56 10.38 4.18
CA LYS A 366 -2.23 10.40 5.59
C LYS A 366 -1.23 9.33 5.94
N ARG A 367 -0.18 9.72 6.66
CA ARG A 367 0.80 8.82 7.24
C ARG A 367 0.32 8.33 8.61
N PRO A 368 0.22 7.01 8.85
CA PRO A 368 -0.09 6.48 10.17
C PRO A 368 1.12 6.59 11.11
N TRP A 369 0.86 6.65 12.41
CA TRP A 369 1.86 6.44 13.47
C TRP A 369 1.18 5.97 14.75
N LEU A 370 1.96 5.45 15.69
CA LEU A 370 1.48 4.92 16.96
C LEU A 370 1.97 5.81 18.10
N LYS A 371 1.04 6.45 18.80
CA LYS A 371 1.35 7.33 19.93
C LYS A 371 1.33 6.55 21.23
N ASN A 372 2.41 6.60 22.00
CA ASN A 372 2.41 6.12 23.37
C ASN A 372 1.63 7.11 24.26
N ILE A 373 0.47 6.67 24.75
CA ILE A 373 -0.39 7.47 25.63
C ILE A 373 -0.20 7.12 27.11
N GLY A 374 0.79 6.28 27.43
CA GLY A 374 1.04 5.76 28.77
C GLY A 374 0.08 4.64 29.17
N ASN A 375 0.16 4.19 30.43
CA ASN A 375 -0.73 3.17 31.00
C ASN A 375 -0.82 1.85 30.19
N SER A 376 0.27 1.47 29.51
CA SER A 376 0.32 0.29 28.64
C SER A 376 -0.66 0.37 27.45
N GLU A 377 -0.77 1.54 26.83
CA GLU A 377 -1.63 1.80 25.67
C GLU A 377 -0.87 2.55 24.56
N LEU A 378 -1.10 2.18 23.29
CA LEU A 378 -0.68 2.95 22.11
C LEU A 378 -1.90 3.33 21.27
N GLU A 379 -2.00 4.58 20.85
CA GLU A 379 -3.09 5.08 20.02
C GLU A 379 -2.65 5.22 18.55
N LEU A 380 -3.40 4.62 17.62
CA LEU A 380 -3.20 4.87 16.19
C LEU A 380 -3.62 6.30 15.85
N CYS A 381 -2.65 7.07 15.38
CA CYS A 381 -2.82 8.45 14.95
C CYS A 381 -2.45 8.60 13.46
N THR A 382 -2.80 9.75 12.88
CA THR A 382 -2.45 10.08 11.49
C THR A 382 -1.93 11.50 11.35
N ILE A 383 -1.05 11.70 10.36
CA ILE A 383 -0.52 13.00 9.96
C ILE A 383 -0.91 13.21 8.51
N ASN A 384 -1.55 14.33 8.20
CA ASN A 384 -1.80 14.71 6.81
C ASN A 384 -0.47 14.97 6.11
N LEU A 385 -0.23 14.30 5.00
CA LEU A 385 0.92 14.56 4.16
C LEU A 385 0.72 15.87 3.39
N ASP A 386 1.81 16.57 3.12
CA ASP A 386 1.75 17.73 2.25
C ASP A 386 1.38 17.31 0.83
N SER A 387 0.30 17.89 0.30
CA SER A 387 -0.15 17.67 -1.07
C SER A 387 0.90 18.06 -2.13
N GLY A 388 1.83 18.96 -1.76
CA GLY A 388 2.93 19.40 -2.60
C GLY A 388 4.15 18.48 -2.62
N CYS A 389 4.17 17.39 -1.82
CA CYS A 389 5.28 16.44 -1.82
C CYS A 389 5.52 15.84 -3.22
N PRO A 390 6.79 15.70 -3.66
CA PRO A 390 7.10 15.03 -4.92
C PRO A 390 6.56 13.60 -4.94
N ARG A 391 6.11 13.17 -6.12
CA ARG A 391 5.54 11.82 -6.33
C ARG A 391 6.50 10.70 -5.94
N ASP A 392 7.75 10.79 -6.39
CA ASP A 392 8.77 9.75 -6.13
C ASP A 392 9.10 9.61 -4.64
N ASP A 393 9.06 10.72 -3.89
CA ASP A 393 9.30 10.70 -2.44
C ASP A 393 8.11 10.09 -1.69
N LEU A 394 6.88 10.27 -2.18
CA LEU A 394 5.69 9.60 -1.63
C LEU A 394 5.70 8.10 -1.94
N ASP A 395 6.03 7.69 -3.17
CA ASP A 395 6.22 6.27 -3.49
C ASP A 395 7.29 5.62 -2.58
N THR A 396 8.38 6.35 -2.33
CA THR A 396 9.41 5.94 -1.36
C THR A 396 8.85 5.82 0.05
N LEU A 397 8.12 6.82 0.54
CA LEU A 397 7.47 6.79 1.86
C LEU A 397 6.61 5.55 2.05
N TRP A 398 5.79 5.21 1.06
CA TRP A 398 4.94 4.03 1.14
C TRP A 398 5.77 2.75 1.16
N ARG A 399 6.83 2.66 0.35
CA ARG A 399 7.68 1.46 0.28
C ARG A 399 8.53 1.20 1.51
N SER A 400 9.09 2.23 2.13
CA SER A 400 10.10 2.07 3.19
C SER A 400 9.77 2.78 4.51
N GLY A 401 8.79 3.68 4.55
CA GLY A 401 8.50 4.53 5.71
C GLY A 401 7.47 3.96 6.71
N LEU A 402 7.20 2.65 6.66
CA LEU A 402 6.08 2.00 7.37
C LEU A 402 6.46 0.74 8.14
N GLN A 403 7.75 0.50 8.35
CA GLN A 403 8.14 -0.58 9.26
C GLN A 403 7.61 -0.27 10.64
N PHE A 404 7.01 -1.27 11.28
CA PHE A 404 6.24 -1.08 12.50
C PHE A 404 7.05 -0.39 13.63
N GLY A 405 8.33 -0.73 13.76
CA GLY A 405 9.23 -0.11 14.75
C GLY A 405 9.43 1.39 14.54
N ASP A 406 9.44 1.85 13.28
CA ASP A 406 9.64 3.26 12.92
C ASP A 406 8.39 4.12 13.18
N LEU A 407 7.24 3.50 13.41
CA LEU A 407 5.97 4.20 13.61
C LEU A 407 5.69 4.51 15.09
N LEU A 408 6.44 3.93 16.02
CA LEU A 408 6.30 4.20 17.45
C LEU A 408 6.77 5.62 17.76
N ASP A 409 5.85 6.41 18.29
CA ASP A 409 6.00 7.84 18.57
C ASP A 409 6.44 8.69 17.37
N ALA A 410 6.28 8.16 16.14
CA ALA A 410 6.72 8.81 14.91
C ALA A 410 6.18 10.25 14.77
N GLY A 411 4.91 10.50 15.12
CA GLY A 411 4.32 11.83 15.02
C GLY A 411 4.77 12.83 16.07
N GLU A 412 5.58 12.41 17.04
CA GLU A 412 6.30 13.34 17.89
C GLU A 412 7.48 13.96 17.12
N TRP A 413 8.15 13.18 16.27
CA TRP A 413 9.40 13.55 15.60
C TRP A 413 9.22 13.99 14.14
N PHE A 414 8.25 13.41 13.44
CA PHE A 414 7.98 13.63 12.03
C PHE A 414 6.79 14.58 11.83
N GLY A 415 6.95 15.53 10.91
CA GLY A 415 5.92 16.41 10.41
C GLY A 415 5.37 16.00 9.02
N PRO A 416 4.38 16.74 8.51
CA PRO A 416 3.75 16.51 7.19
C PRO A 416 4.67 16.44 5.97
N THR A 417 5.90 16.96 6.10
CA THR A 417 6.88 17.10 5.00
C THR A 417 8.12 16.24 5.22
N ASP A 418 8.19 15.50 6.32
CA ASP A 418 9.33 14.62 6.59
C ASP A 418 9.16 13.32 5.79
N LEU A 419 9.92 13.24 4.69
CA LEU A 419 9.93 12.12 3.76
C LEU A 419 11.25 11.33 3.89
N PRO A 420 11.21 9.99 3.86
CA PRO A 420 12.42 9.19 3.96
C PRO A 420 13.26 9.29 2.68
N ALA A 421 14.58 9.26 2.82
CA ALA A 421 15.48 9.10 1.69
C ALA A 421 15.31 7.69 1.09
N PRO A 422 15.31 7.53 -0.25
CA PRO A 422 15.21 6.20 -0.86
C PRO A 422 16.37 5.30 -0.42
N LEU A 423 16.05 4.14 0.15
CA LEU A 423 17.08 3.24 0.71
C LEU A 423 18.09 2.80 -0.35
N SER A 424 17.67 2.66 -1.61
CA SER A 424 18.59 2.38 -2.73
C SER A 424 19.62 3.49 -2.93
N VAL A 425 19.21 4.75 -2.81
CA VAL A 425 20.10 5.92 -2.94
C VAL A 425 21.04 6.00 -1.72
N VAL A 426 20.53 5.71 -0.52
CA VAL A 426 21.35 5.65 0.71
C VAL A 426 22.41 4.55 0.60
N ASN A 427 22.00 3.35 0.18
CA ASN A 427 22.90 2.21 -0.02
C ASN A 427 23.98 2.51 -1.07
N GLU A 428 23.60 3.10 -2.20
CA GLU A 428 24.55 3.52 -3.25
C GLU A 428 25.54 4.59 -2.72
N ALA A 429 25.04 5.60 -2.01
CA ALA A 429 25.88 6.66 -1.46
C ALA A 429 26.85 6.18 -0.37
N LEU A 430 26.53 5.07 0.29
CA LEU A 430 27.33 4.49 1.37
C LEU A 430 28.05 3.20 0.95
N GLU A 431 27.96 2.80 -0.32
CA GLU A 431 28.48 1.54 -0.85
C GLU A 431 29.99 1.37 -0.58
N SER A 432 30.74 2.47 -0.73
CA SER A 432 32.19 2.50 -0.56
C SER A 432 32.65 2.74 0.87
N VAL A 433 31.75 2.95 1.84
CA VAL A 433 32.13 3.21 3.23
C VAL A 433 32.80 1.97 3.81
N ARG A 434 34.00 2.16 4.35
CA ARG A 434 34.75 1.15 5.10
C ARG A 434 35.28 1.81 6.36
N ILE A 435 35.11 1.16 7.50
CA ILE A 435 35.68 1.66 8.75
C ILE A 435 37.14 1.24 8.86
N GLU A 436 37.94 2.08 9.51
CA GLU A 436 39.29 1.70 9.91
C GLU A 436 39.19 0.87 11.20
N GLY A 437 39.56 -0.41 11.13
CA GLY A 437 39.49 -1.34 12.28
C GLY A 437 38.37 -2.37 12.14
N SER A 438 37.86 -2.86 13.27
CA SER A 438 36.78 -3.85 13.31
C SER A 438 35.42 -3.20 13.59
N ILE A 439 34.35 -3.82 13.07
CA ILE A 439 32.96 -3.38 13.30
C ILE A 439 32.61 -3.46 14.77
N GLU A 440 33.08 -4.51 15.45
CA GLU A 440 32.91 -4.71 16.88
C GLU A 440 33.55 -3.57 17.69
N ASP A 441 34.77 -3.13 17.34
CA ASP A 441 35.44 -2.03 18.02
C ASP A 441 34.68 -0.70 17.83
N ALA A 442 34.23 -0.42 16.61
CA ALA A 442 33.46 0.78 16.30
C ALA A 442 32.12 0.81 17.05
N PHE A 443 31.42 -0.33 17.10
CA PHE A 443 30.17 -0.47 17.85
C PHE A 443 30.41 -0.33 19.35
N CYS A 444 31.45 -0.97 19.90
CA CYS A 444 31.85 -0.81 21.29
C CYS A 444 32.18 0.65 21.61
N ARG A 445 32.81 1.37 20.67
CA ARG A 445 33.10 2.79 20.84
C ARG A 445 31.85 3.65 20.86
N ALA A 446 30.89 3.39 19.96
CA ALA A 446 29.60 4.06 19.96
C ALA A 446 28.88 3.85 21.31
N GLN A 447 28.82 2.60 21.79
CA GLN A 447 28.27 2.27 23.10
C GLN A 447 28.96 3.00 24.25
N GLN A 448 30.29 3.04 24.28
CA GLN A 448 31.05 3.79 25.30
C GLN A 448 30.70 5.28 25.31
N LEU A 449 30.54 5.90 24.13
CA LEU A 449 30.14 7.31 24.02
C LEU A 449 28.74 7.52 24.60
N LEU A 450 27.81 6.60 24.35
CA LEU A 450 26.46 6.66 24.90
C LEU A 450 26.42 6.43 26.41
N TYR A 451 27.22 5.49 26.94
CA TYR A 451 27.39 5.32 28.39
C TYR A 451 27.93 6.59 29.04
N GLU A 452 28.97 7.20 28.45
CA GLU A 452 29.48 8.48 28.92
C GLU A 452 28.40 9.56 28.89
N ALA A 453 27.62 9.62 27.81
CA ALA A 453 26.53 10.57 27.64
C ALA A 453 25.42 10.40 28.69
N GLN A 454 25.13 9.16 29.08
CA GLN A 454 24.15 8.82 30.11
C GLN A 454 24.65 9.21 31.51
N GLU A 455 25.87 8.81 31.86
CA GLU A 455 26.47 9.03 33.19
C GLU A 455 26.86 10.49 33.45
N SER A 456 27.36 11.18 32.41
CA SER A 456 27.90 12.54 32.50
C SER A 456 26.95 13.59 31.90
N ARG A 457 25.65 13.30 31.91
CA ARG A 457 24.61 14.18 31.35
C ARG A 457 24.53 15.51 32.10
N GLN A 458 24.90 16.60 31.44
CA GLN A 458 24.82 17.98 31.97
C GLN A 458 23.73 18.81 31.28
N TRP A 459 23.45 18.53 30.00
CA TRP A 459 22.55 19.33 29.16
C TRP A 459 21.48 18.48 28.48
N SER A 460 20.58 19.14 27.73
CA SER A 460 19.61 18.52 26.81
C SER A 460 19.77 19.11 25.41
N VAL A 461 19.57 18.32 24.37
CA VAL A 461 19.58 18.71 22.96
C VAL A 461 18.37 19.62 22.68
N PRO A 462 18.55 20.81 22.06
CA PRO A 462 17.42 21.63 21.68
C PRO A 462 16.56 20.91 20.65
N TRP A 463 15.24 21.01 20.80
CA TRP A 463 14.32 20.31 19.92
C TRP A 463 14.52 20.67 18.43
N GLY A 464 14.79 19.68 17.60
CA GLY A 464 15.06 19.87 16.18
C GLY A 464 16.41 20.52 15.90
N ALA A 465 17.38 20.39 16.81
CA ALA A 465 18.74 20.86 16.60
C ALA A 465 19.30 20.27 15.31
N ARG A 466 19.69 21.14 14.39
CA ARG A 466 20.31 20.73 13.13
C ARG A 466 21.81 20.93 13.22
N VAL A 467 22.55 19.85 13.03
CA VAL A 467 24.00 19.77 12.95
C VAL A 467 24.42 19.59 11.50
N GLN A 468 25.42 20.34 11.05
CA GLN A 468 26.02 20.12 9.73
C GLN A 468 26.97 18.92 9.81
N ILE A 469 26.80 17.96 8.90
CA ILE A 469 27.69 16.80 8.74
C ILE A 469 28.02 16.66 7.25
N GLN A 470 29.04 15.88 6.94
CA GLN A 470 29.31 15.46 5.57
C GLN A 470 29.66 13.98 5.61
N PHE A 471 28.67 13.12 5.32
CA PHE A 471 28.86 11.67 5.35
C PHE A 471 27.96 11.00 4.30
N GLY A 472 28.58 10.37 3.31
CA GLY A 472 27.86 9.87 2.14
C GLY A 472 27.06 10.98 1.45
N SER A 473 25.78 10.74 1.21
CA SER A 473 24.82 11.72 0.67
C SER A 473 24.25 12.69 1.72
N PHE A 474 24.58 12.53 3.00
CA PHE A 474 24.00 13.33 4.08
C PHE A 474 24.82 14.60 4.35
N VAL A 475 24.11 15.72 4.40
CA VAL A 475 24.68 17.08 4.58
C VAL A 475 24.33 17.69 5.95
N ALA A 476 23.40 17.07 6.67
CA ALA A 476 23.02 17.49 8.01
C ALA A 476 22.43 16.34 8.82
N MET A 477 22.40 16.51 10.13
CA MET A 477 21.64 15.66 11.05
C MET A 477 20.72 16.54 11.89
N ARG A 478 19.43 16.20 11.95
CA ARG A 478 18.43 16.86 12.79
C ARG A 478 18.10 15.94 13.96
N ILE A 479 18.16 16.48 15.18
CA ILE A 479 18.05 15.70 16.41
C ILE A 479 16.86 16.18 17.21
N PHE A 480 16.09 15.23 17.72
CA PHE A 480 15.02 15.45 18.67
C PHE A 480 15.27 14.64 19.92
N GLU A 481 14.94 15.20 21.07
CA GLU A 481 15.10 14.55 22.36
C GLU A 481 13.80 14.63 23.16
N LYS A 482 13.40 13.49 23.74
CA LYS A 482 12.32 13.41 24.73
C LYS A 482 12.65 12.33 25.76
N ASP A 483 12.67 12.70 27.03
CA ASP A 483 12.83 11.76 28.16
C ASP A 483 14.03 10.80 28.07
N GLY A 484 15.13 11.24 27.43
CA GLY A 484 16.33 10.42 27.23
C GLY A 484 16.32 9.57 25.96
N GLU A 485 15.24 9.63 25.17
CA GLU A 485 15.14 9.04 23.84
C GLU A 485 15.47 10.10 22.78
N PHE A 486 16.29 9.70 21.81
CA PHE A 486 16.78 10.57 20.74
C PHE A 486 16.40 10.01 19.38
N SER A 487 15.79 10.85 18.56
CA SER A 487 15.55 10.57 17.15
C SER A 487 16.51 11.41 16.31
N CYS A 488 17.45 10.74 15.63
CA CYS A 488 18.47 11.37 14.79
C CYS A 488 18.13 11.15 13.32
N HIS A 489 17.83 12.24 12.62
CA HIS A 489 17.47 12.24 11.20
C HIS A 489 18.67 12.71 10.38
N PHE A 490 19.35 11.81 9.69
CA PHE A 490 20.37 12.15 8.70
C PHE A 490 19.68 12.66 7.44
N LEU A 491 19.99 13.89 7.03
CA LEU A 491 19.29 14.61 5.98
C LEU A 491 20.17 14.74 4.73
N ASP A 492 19.62 14.36 3.59
CA ASP A 492 20.24 14.60 2.29
C ASP A 492 20.05 16.06 1.81
N GLU A 493 20.54 16.38 0.61
CA GLU A 493 20.41 17.71 0.02
C GLU A 493 18.95 18.15 -0.23
N GLN A 494 18.04 17.19 -0.32
CA GLN A 494 16.60 17.41 -0.51
C GLN A 494 15.84 17.43 0.83
N GLU A 495 16.55 17.42 1.96
CA GLU A 495 15.97 17.35 3.32
C GLU A 495 15.20 16.04 3.61
N ARG A 496 15.44 14.99 2.84
CA ARG A 496 14.87 13.66 3.09
C ARG A 496 15.70 12.94 4.13
N TYR A 497 15.04 12.16 4.99
CA TYR A 497 15.68 11.63 6.19
C TYR A 497 16.03 10.14 6.10
N PHE A 498 17.13 9.77 6.73
CA PHE A 498 17.43 8.43 7.20
C PHE A 498 17.49 8.44 8.73
N HIS A 499 16.84 7.48 9.39
CA HIS A 499 16.60 7.52 10.84
C HIS A 499 17.57 6.62 11.61
N VAL A 500 18.14 7.18 12.69
CA VAL A 500 18.88 6.45 13.73
C VAL A 500 18.26 6.79 15.08
N ALA A 501 17.86 5.78 15.83
CA ALA A 501 17.29 5.90 17.17
C ALA A 501 18.37 5.64 18.24
N ILE A 502 18.39 6.44 19.30
CA ILE A 502 19.27 6.27 20.46
C ILE A 502 18.43 6.37 21.74
N GLY A 503 18.52 5.36 22.62
CA GLY A 503 17.84 5.35 23.91
C GLY A 503 18.82 5.42 25.07
N LEU A 504 18.67 6.46 25.91
CA LEU A 504 19.42 6.65 27.17
C LEU A 504 18.49 6.68 28.40
N GLY A 505 17.17 6.56 28.21
CA GLY A 505 16.18 6.81 29.24
C GLY A 505 16.18 5.78 30.38
N GLN A 506 16.33 4.48 30.07
CA GLN A 506 16.37 3.41 31.07
C GLN A 506 17.31 2.27 30.67
N GLY A 507 18.06 1.77 31.66
CA GLY A 507 18.95 0.63 31.47
C GLY A 507 20.21 0.97 30.67
N ASN A 508 20.76 -0.04 29.98
CA ASN A 508 21.91 0.14 29.11
C ASN A 508 21.53 0.95 27.87
N PRO A 509 22.42 1.83 27.36
CA PRO A 509 22.19 2.56 26.13
C PRO A 509 21.85 1.65 24.96
N THR A 510 20.87 2.07 24.16
CA THR A 510 20.45 1.38 22.94
C THR A 510 20.68 2.27 21.73
N ILE A 511 20.98 1.63 20.59
CA ILE A 511 21.09 2.31 19.30
C ILE A 511 20.60 1.38 18.19
N SER A 512 19.84 1.92 17.24
CA SER A 512 19.32 1.15 16.11
C SER A 512 19.01 2.02 14.90
N ASN A 513 19.01 1.38 13.72
CA ASN A 513 18.62 1.95 12.43
C ASN A 513 18.17 0.82 11.51
N VAL A 514 17.61 1.17 10.35
CA VAL A 514 17.32 0.20 9.29
C VAL A 514 18.63 -0.36 8.73
N ASP A 515 18.68 -1.67 8.49
CA ASP A 515 19.84 -2.36 7.92
C ASP A 515 20.16 -1.83 6.50
N LEU A 516 21.44 -1.68 6.21
CA LEU A 516 21.99 -1.19 4.96
C LEU A 516 22.67 -2.32 4.20
N VAL A 517 22.63 -2.24 2.88
CA VAL A 517 23.27 -3.23 2.01
C VAL A 517 24.17 -2.56 1.00
N ARG A 518 25.14 -3.31 0.48
CA ARG A 518 26.02 -2.90 -0.61
C ARG A 518 26.19 -4.02 -1.62
N LYS A 519 26.71 -3.72 -2.80
CA LYS A 519 27.08 -4.75 -3.77
C LYS A 519 28.50 -5.24 -3.50
N SER A 520 28.66 -6.55 -3.48
CA SER A 520 29.97 -7.20 -3.43
C SER A 520 30.65 -7.12 -4.80
N ALA A 521 31.93 -7.50 -4.85
CA ALA A 521 32.69 -7.56 -6.11
C ALA A 521 32.08 -8.52 -7.16
N ASN A 522 31.22 -9.44 -6.73
CA ASN A 522 30.51 -10.38 -7.60
C ASN A 522 29.09 -9.91 -7.97
N ASP A 523 28.74 -8.65 -7.66
CA ASP A 523 27.40 -8.07 -7.85
C ASP A 523 26.30 -8.77 -7.00
N GLU A 524 26.71 -9.46 -5.92
CA GLU A 524 25.81 -10.01 -4.90
C GLU A 524 25.51 -8.95 -3.83
N VAL A 525 24.33 -8.98 -3.23
CA VAL A 525 23.94 -8.05 -2.16
C VAL A 525 24.48 -8.56 -0.82
N GLU A 526 25.28 -7.76 -0.13
CA GLU A 526 25.82 -8.05 1.20
C GLU A 526 25.46 -6.94 2.21
N TRP A 527 25.37 -7.28 3.49
CA TRP A 527 25.14 -6.30 4.56
C TRP A 527 26.30 -5.30 4.65
N ASN A 528 25.97 -4.02 4.79
CA ASN A 528 26.94 -2.94 4.87
C ASN A 528 27.10 -2.46 6.31
N GLU A 529 27.52 -3.38 7.18
CA GLU A 529 27.73 -3.14 8.61
C GLU A 529 28.72 -1.97 8.86
N ASP A 530 29.71 -1.77 7.97
CA ASP A 530 30.62 -0.62 7.98
C ASP A 530 29.85 0.72 7.97
N ALA A 531 28.86 0.85 7.08
CA ALA A 531 28.07 2.08 6.95
C ALA A 531 27.10 2.26 8.12
N GLU A 532 26.47 1.18 8.57
CA GLU A 532 25.57 1.20 9.71
C GLU A 532 26.29 1.68 10.98
N VAL A 533 27.40 1.03 11.33
CA VAL A 533 28.15 1.37 12.55
C VAL A 533 28.75 2.77 12.44
N SER A 534 29.10 3.25 11.24
CA SER A 534 29.55 4.62 11.02
C SER A 534 28.46 5.64 11.34
N LEU A 535 27.22 5.44 10.85
CA LEU A 535 26.09 6.32 11.16
C LEU A 535 25.78 6.32 12.65
N GLN A 536 25.78 5.13 13.26
CA GLN A 536 25.59 4.95 14.69
C GLN A 536 26.64 5.69 15.51
N LEU A 537 27.92 5.58 15.12
CA LEU A 537 29.03 6.25 15.78
C LEU A 537 28.94 7.77 15.66
N ILE A 538 28.60 8.29 14.48
CA ILE A 538 28.38 9.74 14.24
C ILE A 538 27.24 10.26 15.12
N ALA A 539 26.10 9.56 15.14
CA ALA A 539 24.95 9.94 15.97
C ALA A 539 25.31 9.93 17.46
N SER A 540 26.00 8.88 17.91
CA SER A 540 26.46 8.72 19.30
C SER A 540 27.42 9.81 19.73
N ALA A 541 28.40 10.14 18.89
CA ALA A 541 29.38 11.20 19.17
C ALA A 541 28.70 12.57 19.30
N ILE A 542 27.79 12.90 18.38
CA ILE A 542 27.07 14.17 18.40
C ILE A 542 26.14 14.27 19.61
N VAL A 543 25.36 13.22 19.91
CA VAL A 543 24.48 13.18 21.10
C VAL A 543 25.31 13.34 22.37
N ARG A 544 26.39 12.58 22.52
CA ARG A 544 27.34 12.70 23.64
C ARG A 544 27.84 14.12 23.78
N ASP A 545 28.29 14.75 22.69
CA ASP A 545 28.81 16.11 22.73
C ASP A 545 27.75 17.16 23.08
N PHE A 546 26.48 16.94 22.74
CA PHE A 546 25.42 17.82 23.23
C PHE A 546 25.17 17.68 24.73
N LEU A 547 25.29 16.46 25.27
CA LEU A 547 24.91 16.15 26.65
C LEU A 547 26.03 16.41 27.67
N VAL A 548 27.30 16.18 27.30
CA VAL A 548 28.43 16.15 28.25
C VAL A 548 29.23 17.46 28.30
N VAL A 549 29.15 18.34 27.29
CA VAL A 549 30.01 19.53 27.21
C VAL A 549 29.81 20.51 28.37
N GLU A 550 30.90 20.92 29.02
CA GLU A 550 30.82 21.88 30.14
C GLU A 550 30.39 23.29 29.71
N GLN A 551 30.79 23.75 28.51
CA GLN A 551 30.49 25.09 28.00
C GLN A 551 30.01 25.04 26.54
N ARG A 552 28.69 25.17 26.36
CA ARG A 552 27.99 24.99 25.09
C ARG A 552 28.44 25.95 23.99
N GLU A 553 28.66 27.21 24.34
CA GLU A 553 29.03 28.30 23.42
C GLU A 553 30.41 28.12 22.77
N LYS A 554 31.29 27.28 23.34
CA LYS A 554 32.63 27.01 22.80
C LYS A 554 32.64 25.96 21.70
N VAL A 555 31.64 25.08 21.66
CA VAL A 555 31.57 23.92 20.75
C VAL A 555 30.52 24.13 19.66
N PHE A 556 29.46 24.85 20.01
CA PHE A 556 28.31 25.06 19.15
C PHE A 556 28.17 26.53 18.79
N ASN A 557 28.20 26.83 17.49
CA ASN A 557 27.92 28.18 16.99
C ASN A 557 26.45 28.24 16.53
N THR A 558 25.62 28.97 17.26
CA THR A 558 24.20 29.14 16.94
C THR A 558 24.02 30.20 15.86
N LYS A 559 23.70 29.79 14.63
CA LYS A 559 23.24 30.70 13.57
C LYS A 559 21.75 30.51 13.34
N PRO A 560 20.93 31.58 13.38
CA PRO A 560 19.52 31.46 13.05
C PRO A 560 19.35 31.12 11.56
N TYR A 561 18.91 29.91 11.25
CA TYR A 561 18.51 29.53 9.89
C TYR A 561 17.10 30.01 9.62
N ARG A 562 16.91 30.68 8.48
CA ARG A 562 15.62 31.21 8.05
C ARG A 562 15.09 30.40 6.87
N ALA A 563 14.63 29.19 7.12
CA ALA A 563 13.63 28.56 6.26
C ALA A 563 12.28 28.57 6.98
N ARG A 564 11.23 29.07 6.30
CA ARG A 564 9.85 29.02 6.82
C ARG A 564 9.29 27.62 6.54
N VAL A 565 9.48 26.69 7.46
CA VAL A 565 8.75 25.42 7.48
C VAL A 565 7.79 25.46 8.66
N GLY A 566 6.53 25.82 8.39
CA GLY A 566 5.50 25.97 9.43
C GLY A 566 5.83 27.04 10.49
N LYS A 567 4.92 27.26 11.45
CA LYS A 567 4.98 28.37 12.44
C LYS A 567 6.14 28.29 13.48
N ARG A 568 7.19 27.48 13.28
CA ARG A 568 8.32 27.33 14.23
C ARG A 568 9.62 27.88 13.64
N LYS A 569 10.36 28.66 14.44
CA LYS A 569 11.74 29.07 14.11
C LYS A 569 12.67 27.89 14.38
N ILE A 570 13.26 27.30 13.34
CA ILE A 570 14.29 26.27 13.47
C ILE A 570 15.62 26.97 13.79
N GLN A 571 16.26 26.62 14.91
CA GLN A 571 17.61 27.07 15.21
C GLN A 571 18.60 26.07 14.62
N THR A 572 19.48 26.53 13.73
CA THR A 572 20.58 25.69 13.24
C THR A 572 21.77 25.86 14.17
N ILE A 573 22.28 24.74 14.64
CA ILE A 573 23.44 24.69 15.51
C ILE A 573 24.58 24.13 14.67
N ILE A 574 25.49 25.01 14.25
CA ILE A 574 26.68 24.55 13.54
C ILE A 574 27.60 23.95 14.60
N TYR A 575 27.71 22.64 14.60
CA TYR A 575 28.76 21.94 15.33
C TYR A 575 30.09 22.21 14.62
N LEU A 576 31.06 22.71 15.37
CA LEU A 576 32.46 22.73 14.96
C LEU A 576 33.09 21.52 15.64
N PRO A 577 33.58 20.52 14.89
CA PRO A 577 34.23 19.37 15.48
C PRO A 577 35.33 19.84 16.43
N ARG A 578 35.35 19.30 17.65
CA ARG A 578 36.60 19.30 18.42
C ARG A 578 37.56 18.41 17.65
N GLU A 579 38.72 18.94 17.30
CA GLU A 579 39.80 18.24 16.61
C GLU A 579 39.89 16.75 17.04
N ALA A 580 39.41 15.87 16.15
CA ALA A 580 39.61 14.42 16.11
C ALA A 580 39.06 13.98 14.74
N LEU A 581 39.84 13.51 13.77
CA LEU A 581 40.92 12.54 13.85
C LEU A 581 42.18 13.00 13.08
N GLN A 582 43.31 13.02 13.78
CA GLN A 582 44.64 12.70 13.27
C GLN A 582 44.90 11.21 13.46
#